data_AF-A0A173V1F5-F1
#
_entry.id   AF-A0A173V1F5-F1
#
_cell.length_a   1.000
_cell.length_b   1.000
_cell.length_c   1.000
_cell.angle_alpha   90.00
_cell.angle_beta   90.00
_cell.angle_gamma   90.00
#
_symmetry.space_group_name_H-M   'P 1'
#
loop_
_entity.id
_entity.type
_entity.pdbx_description
1 polymer ?
#
loop_
_entity_poly.entity_id
_entity_poly.type
_entity_poly.pdbx_seq_one_letter_code
_entity_poly.pdbx_strand_id
1 'polypeptide(L)'
;MSNIWKSVFCIGTGNEAASAGHTSGRIISEGEETIQLAIQSRQSSISIQIWKEYTDQIEISIINPSGVRVGPVPEILGPHRFRIGQTEILLYYGEPSPYSISQEIYIDLLPVESYLTEGIWRIVLSAGKIVTGQYEMWLPSDNVLNRGTGFLFPTDATTLTIPSSASRAISVGAYDARTFAYADFSGRGFTRLTNMVKPDLVAPGVEVMTTTVGGGYAAFTGTSFATPFVTGSAALLMEWGIVRGNDPYLYGEKVKAYLRRGAKKVPGFDEYPNEEVGYGALCTAQSIPQI
;
A
#
# COMPACT_ATOMS: atom_id res chain seq x y z
N MET A 1 13.72 -14.23 -2.73
CA MET A 1 13.43 -15.56 -3.34
C MET A 1 13.20 -15.52 -4.84
N SER A 2 12.79 -14.41 -5.49
CA SER A 2 12.63 -14.40 -6.97
C SER A 2 13.90 -14.69 -7.78
N ASN A 3 15.08 -14.63 -7.16
CA ASN A 3 16.37 -14.97 -7.77
C ASN A 3 16.76 -16.44 -7.58
N ILE A 4 15.90 -17.25 -6.97
CA ILE A 4 16.09 -18.70 -6.86
C ILE A 4 15.61 -19.32 -8.18
N TRP A 5 16.36 -20.31 -8.66
CA TRP A 5 16.24 -20.99 -9.94
C TRP A 5 14.79 -21.06 -10.48
N LYS A 6 14.59 -20.56 -11.71
CA LYS A 6 13.34 -20.66 -12.49
C LYS A 6 12.07 -20.17 -11.78
N SER A 7 12.17 -19.08 -11.02
CA SER A 7 11.02 -18.48 -10.32
C SER A 7 10.81 -17.01 -10.70
N VAL A 8 9.54 -16.60 -10.77
CA VAL A 8 9.10 -15.20 -10.94
C VAL A 8 7.91 -14.98 -10.02
N PHE A 9 7.91 -13.89 -9.25
CA PHE A 9 6.79 -13.52 -8.38
C PHE A 9 6.11 -12.26 -8.93
N CYS A 10 4.83 -12.36 -9.27
CA CYS A 10 4.00 -11.22 -9.67
C CYS A 10 3.00 -10.92 -8.54
N ILE A 11 2.85 -9.65 -8.17
CA ILE A 11 2.06 -9.23 -6.99
C ILE A 11 1.26 -8.00 -7.37
N GLY A 12 -0.05 -8.01 -7.13
CA GLY A 12 -0.91 -6.84 -7.34
C GLY A 12 -0.55 -5.72 -6.36
N THR A 13 -0.63 -4.46 -6.77
CA THR A 13 -0.33 -3.32 -5.89
C THR A 13 -1.33 -3.08 -4.78
N GLY A 14 -2.48 -3.78 -4.80
CA GLY A 14 -3.59 -3.53 -3.88
C GLY A 14 -4.58 -2.51 -4.42
N ASN A 15 -5.69 -2.36 -3.71
CA ASN A 15 -6.83 -1.55 -4.16
C ASN A 15 -7.09 -0.36 -3.20
N GLU A 16 -6.02 0.19 -2.60
CA GLU A 16 -6.11 1.13 -1.47
C GLU A 16 -5.88 2.60 -1.87
N ALA A 17 -5.56 2.91 -3.14
CA ALA A 17 -5.20 4.29 -3.50
C ALA A 17 -6.35 5.29 -3.33
N ALA A 18 -7.59 4.83 -3.48
CA ALA A 18 -8.80 5.64 -3.33
C ALA A 18 -9.57 5.34 -2.02
N SER A 19 -9.00 4.56 -1.08
CA SER A 19 -9.72 4.15 0.15
C SER A 19 -9.61 5.15 1.30
N ALA A 20 -8.79 6.19 1.18
CA ALA A 20 -8.45 7.10 2.27
C ALA A 20 -7.84 6.39 3.51
N GLY A 21 -7.27 5.19 3.31
CA GLY A 21 -6.60 4.41 4.35
C GLY A 21 -5.15 4.83 4.65
N HIS A 22 -4.61 5.82 3.92
CA HIS A 22 -3.25 6.31 4.09
C HIS A 22 -3.20 7.84 4.19
N THR A 23 -2.34 8.37 5.05
CA THR A 23 -1.94 9.78 5.10
C THR A 23 -0.47 9.88 5.49
N SER A 24 0.20 10.90 5.01
CA SER A 24 1.58 11.18 5.38
C SER A 24 1.83 12.67 5.51
N GLY A 25 2.93 13.02 6.16
CA GLY A 25 3.28 14.41 6.39
C GLY A 25 4.62 14.56 7.06
N ARG A 26 4.93 15.81 7.39
CA ARG A 26 6.20 16.15 8.03
C ARG A 26 5.96 17.07 9.22
N ILE A 27 6.37 16.62 10.41
CA ILE A 27 6.38 17.43 11.62
C ILE A 27 7.57 18.37 11.56
N ILE A 28 7.34 19.66 11.77
CA ILE A 28 8.39 20.67 11.93
C ILE A 28 8.80 20.78 13.42
N SER A 29 10.04 21.19 13.68
CA SER A 29 10.54 21.40 15.05
C SER A 29 9.63 22.37 15.81
N GLU A 30 9.26 22.01 17.05
CA GLU A 30 8.37 22.79 17.93
C GLU A 30 6.89 22.89 17.48
N GLY A 31 6.48 22.12 16.47
CA GLY A 31 5.09 22.05 15.99
C GLY A 31 4.25 20.92 16.57
N GLU A 32 2.93 21.02 16.38
CA GLU A 32 2.00 19.89 16.47
C GLU A 32 1.39 19.64 15.09
N GLU A 33 1.31 18.38 14.67
CA GLU A 33 0.53 17.96 13.51
C GLU A 33 -0.72 17.24 13.99
N THR A 34 -1.89 17.62 13.45
CA THR A 34 -3.18 17.02 13.82
C THR A 34 -3.77 16.27 12.63
N ILE A 35 -3.77 14.95 12.74
CA ILE A 35 -4.35 14.04 11.75
C ILE A 35 -5.81 13.78 12.14
N GLN A 36 -6.72 14.00 11.19
CA GLN A 36 -8.15 13.79 11.41
C GLN A 36 -8.60 12.45 10.78
N LEU A 37 -9.19 11.60 11.60
CA LEU A 37 -9.73 10.29 11.24
C LEU A 37 -11.25 10.31 11.41
N ALA A 38 -11.99 10.12 10.33
CA ALA A 38 -13.43 9.89 10.41
C ALA A 38 -13.69 8.42 10.75
N ILE A 39 -14.49 8.18 11.79
CA ILE A 39 -15.02 6.85 12.11
C ILE A 39 -16.52 6.87 11.88
N GLN A 40 -16.99 6.01 10.97
CA GLN A 40 -18.41 5.91 10.62
C GLN A 40 -19.17 4.96 11.52
N SER A 41 -20.50 5.06 11.44
CA SER A 41 -21.42 4.24 12.21
C SER A 41 -21.09 2.75 12.09
N ARG A 42 -21.24 2.01 13.20
CA ARG A 42 -21.05 0.56 13.29
C ARG A 42 -19.63 0.07 12.98
N GLN A 43 -18.62 0.92 13.06
CA GLN A 43 -17.23 0.47 12.96
C GLN A 43 -16.90 -0.39 14.20
N SER A 44 -16.42 -1.62 13.98
CA SER A 44 -16.10 -2.55 15.08
C SER A 44 -14.84 -2.12 15.82
N SER A 45 -13.67 -2.41 15.29
CA SER A 45 -12.37 -1.93 15.76
C SER A 45 -11.59 -1.35 14.59
N ILE A 46 -10.55 -0.58 14.89
CA ILE A 46 -9.59 -0.07 13.91
C ILE A 46 -8.21 -0.18 14.55
N SER A 47 -7.23 -0.62 13.76
CA SER A 47 -5.84 -0.40 14.09
C SER A 47 -5.25 0.73 13.25
N ILE A 48 -4.21 1.36 13.75
CA ILE A 48 -3.51 2.46 13.09
C ILE A 48 -2.03 2.22 13.25
N GLN A 49 -1.32 2.17 12.12
CA GLN A 49 0.12 2.04 12.09
C GLN A 49 0.73 3.38 11.73
N ILE A 50 1.64 3.88 12.57
CA ILE A 50 2.43 5.08 12.31
C ILE A 50 3.87 4.63 12.11
N TRP A 51 4.49 5.08 11.02
CA TRP A 51 5.89 4.82 10.72
C TRP A 51 6.66 6.12 10.64
N LYS A 52 7.79 6.19 11.33
CA LYS A 52 8.72 7.33 11.30
C LYS A 52 10.18 6.86 11.41
N GLU A 53 11.12 7.77 11.25
CA GLU A 53 12.50 7.50 11.63
C GLU A 53 12.64 7.35 13.14
N TYR A 54 13.46 6.40 13.59
CA TYR A 54 13.66 6.17 15.03
C TYR A 54 14.41 7.32 15.72
N THR A 55 15.15 8.13 14.97
CA THR A 55 15.85 9.31 15.46
C THR A 55 14.93 10.47 15.82
N ASP A 56 13.73 10.50 15.25
CA ASP A 56 12.70 11.49 15.55
C ASP A 56 11.97 11.11 16.84
N GLN A 57 11.85 12.00 17.81
CA GLN A 57 11.05 11.79 19.02
C GLN A 57 9.75 12.56 18.87
N ILE A 58 8.63 11.83 18.88
CA ILE A 58 7.29 12.39 18.76
C ILE A 58 6.44 11.94 19.93
N GLU A 59 5.66 12.85 20.49
CA GLU A 59 4.68 12.53 21.51
C GLU A 59 3.29 12.38 20.87
N ILE A 60 2.58 11.32 21.21
CA ILE A 60 1.27 11.03 20.61
C ILE A 60 0.17 11.32 21.61
N SER A 61 -0.81 12.13 21.19
CA SER A 61 -2.09 12.29 21.88
C SER A 61 -3.24 11.88 20.99
N ILE A 62 -4.31 11.34 21.57
CA ILE A 62 -5.54 10.98 20.86
C ILE A 62 -6.69 11.76 21.47
N ILE A 63 -7.47 12.43 20.62
CA ILE A 63 -8.65 13.18 21.02
C ILE A 63 -9.88 12.55 20.38
N ASN A 64 -10.84 12.14 21.21
CA ASN A 64 -12.09 11.58 20.72
C ASN A 64 -13.03 12.67 20.15
N PRO A 65 -14.17 12.28 19.55
CA PRO A 65 -15.13 13.23 18.97
C PRO A 65 -15.73 14.22 19.99
N SER A 66 -15.78 13.87 21.27
CA SER A 66 -16.26 14.78 22.33
C SER A 66 -15.20 15.75 22.84
N GLY A 67 -13.97 15.70 22.30
CA GLY A 67 -12.87 16.60 22.69
C GLY A 67 -12.03 16.14 23.88
N VAL A 68 -12.26 14.94 24.41
CA VAL A 68 -11.45 14.36 25.49
C VAL A 68 -10.12 13.89 24.91
N ARG A 69 -9.01 14.44 25.44
CA ARG A 69 -7.64 14.09 25.05
C ARG A 69 -7.06 13.04 26.00
N VAL A 70 -6.39 12.04 25.44
CA VAL A 70 -5.45 11.12 26.11
C VAL A 70 -4.05 11.41 25.60
N GLY A 71 -3.08 11.44 26.50
CA GLY A 71 -1.69 11.71 26.20
C GLY A 71 -1.23 13.12 26.59
N PRO A 72 0.02 13.49 26.28
CA PRO A 72 0.97 12.72 25.47
C PRO A 72 1.31 11.36 26.10
N VAL A 73 1.23 10.29 25.31
CA VAL A 73 1.53 8.94 25.78
C VAL A 73 3.05 8.79 25.83
N PRO A 74 3.64 8.51 27.01
CA PRO A 74 5.09 8.46 27.14
C PRO A 74 5.67 7.30 26.31
N GLU A 75 6.81 7.54 25.66
CA GLU A 75 7.54 6.53 24.87
C GLU A 75 8.27 5.54 25.79
N ILE A 76 7.50 4.71 26.49
CA ILE A 76 7.98 3.64 27.36
C ILE A 76 7.59 2.30 26.76
N LEU A 77 8.50 1.32 26.81
CA LEU A 77 8.27 -0.04 26.31
C LEU A 77 7.07 -0.70 27.00
N GLY A 78 6.24 -1.34 26.17
CA GLY A 78 5.05 -2.06 26.59
C GLY A 78 3.76 -1.41 26.10
N PRO A 79 2.63 -2.13 26.21
CA PRO A 79 1.34 -1.61 25.81
C PRO A 79 0.83 -0.59 26.82
N HIS A 80 0.53 0.62 26.34
CA HIS A 80 -0.22 1.62 27.10
C HIS A 80 -1.70 1.43 26.84
N ARG A 81 -2.51 1.37 27.89
CA ARG A 81 -3.95 1.13 27.80
C ARG A 81 -4.70 2.29 28.43
N PHE A 82 -5.57 2.90 27.65
CA PHE A 82 -6.41 4.02 28.07
C PHE A 82 -7.87 3.75 27.71
N ARG A 83 -8.80 4.40 28.40
CA ARG A 83 -10.22 4.35 28.05
C ARG A 83 -10.78 5.76 27.97
N ILE A 84 -11.42 6.08 26.85
CA ILE A 84 -12.19 7.32 26.68
C ILE A 84 -13.58 7.01 26.15
N GLY A 85 -14.58 7.31 26.98
CA GLY A 85 -15.96 6.93 26.70
C GLY A 85 -16.11 5.42 26.52
N GLN A 86 -16.58 5.04 25.33
CA GLN A 86 -16.84 3.65 24.92
C GLN A 86 -15.70 3.04 24.09
N THR A 87 -14.51 3.66 24.10
CA THR A 87 -13.35 3.18 23.36
C THR A 87 -12.18 2.94 24.29
N GLU A 88 -11.66 1.72 24.26
CA GLU A 88 -10.37 1.36 24.81
C GLU A 88 -9.30 1.58 23.74
N ILE A 89 -8.20 2.22 24.12
CA ILE A 89 -7.07 2.55 23.26
C ILE A 89 -5.89 1.75 23.76
N LEU A 90 -5.30 0.94 22.89
CA LEU A 90 -3.99 0.34 23.11
C LEU A 90 -2.98 1.05 22.24
N LEU A 91 -1.91 1.58 22.83
CA LEU A 91 -0.81 2.18 22.09
C LEU A 91 0.49 1.46 22.45
N TYR A 92 1.23 1.06 21.42
CA TYR A 92 2.51 0.39 21.54
C TYR A 92 3.57 1.10 20.69
N TYR A 93 4.67 1.49 21.34
CA TYR A 93 5.89 1.95 20.67
C TYR A 93 6.79 0.75 20.39
N GLY A 94 7.00 0.45 19.11
CA GLY A 94 7.93 -0.60 18.68
C GLY A 94 9.38 -0.14 18.77
N GLU A 95 10.29 -1.11 18.80
CA GLU A 95 11.72 -0.86 18.56
C GLU A 95 12.06 -1.16 17.08
N PRO A 96 13.07 -0.49 16.51
CA PRO A 96 13.59 -0.85 15.20
C PRO A 96 14.02 -2.31 15.16
N SER A 97 13.72 -2.98 14.05
CA SER A 97 14.19 -4.35 13.82
C SER A 97 15.66 -4.35 13.35
N PRO A 98 16.38 -5.49 13.42
CA PRO A 98 17.73 -5.61 12.85
C PRO A 98 17.86 -5.29 11.34
N TYR A 99 16.73 -5.11 10.64
CA TYR A 99 16.68 -4.89 9.18
C TYR A 99 16.06 -3.54 8.79
N SER A 100 15.60 -2.73 9.75
CA SER A 100 14.97 -1.44 9.51
C SER A 100 15.28 -0.47 10.63
N ILE A 101 15.72 0.74 10.25
CA ILE A 101 15.94 1.86 11.18
C ILE A 101 14.66 2.64 11.51
N SER A 102 13.56 2.39 10.78
CA SER A 102 12.27 3.00 11.12
C SER A 102 11.65 2.38 12.36
N GLN A 103 10.90 3.19 13.07
CA GLN A 103 10.05 2.77 14.17
C GLN A 103 8.61 2.59 13.70
N GLU A 104 7.96 1.53 14.17
CA GLU A 104 6.52 1.35 14.09
C GLU A 104 5.89 1.76 15.43
N ILE A 105 4.81 2.52 15.36
CA ILE A 105 3.92 2.78 16.49
C ILE A 105 2.55 2.26 16.12
N TYR A 106 2.01 1.41 16.97
CA TYR A 106 0.77 0.69 16.70
C TYR A 106 -0.31 1.13 17.69
N ILE A 107 -1.46 1.54 17.18
CA ILE A 107 -2.59 2.00 17.98
C ILE A 107 -3.81 1.14 17.63
N ASP A 108 -4.39 0.44 18.60
CA ASP A 108 -5.72 -0.17 18.46
C ASP A 108 -6.78 0.70 19.13
N LEU A 109 -7.85 0.96 18.40
CA LEU A 109 -9.11 1.46 18.94
C LEU A 109 -10.08 0.29 19.04
N LEU A 110 -10.42 -0.09 20.28
CA LEU A 110 -11.30 -1.20 20.60
C LEU A 110 -12.60 -0.68 21.23
N PRO A 111 -13.76 -1.19 20.81
CA PRO A 111 -15.03 -0.82 21.43
C PRO A 111 -15.15 -1.53 22.79
N VAL A 112 -15.69 -0.84 23.78
CA VAL A 112 -16.07 -1.48 25.06
C VAL A 112 -17.31 -2.36 24.87
N GLU A 113 -18.22 -1.92 24.00
CA GLU A 113 -19.43 -2.67 23.63
C GLU A 113 -19.28 -3.24 22.22
N SER A 114 -20.12 -2.79 21.27
CA SER A 114 -20.16 -3.36 19.92
C SER A 114 -19.38 -2.55 18.88
N TYR A 115 -19.32 -1.22 19.04
CA TYR A 115 -18.79 -0.32 18.01
C TYR A 115 -18.04 0.86 18.61
N LEU A 116 -17.09 1.40 17.85
CA LEU A 116 -16.36 2.61 18.19
C LEU A 116 -17.29 3.82 18.23
N THR A 117 -16.88 4.83 19.00
CA THR A 117 -17.58 6.12 19.00
C THR A 117 -17.43 6.77 17.62
N GLU A 118 -18.55 7.00 16.95
CA GLU A 118 -18.58 7.64 15.63
C GLU A 118 -18.19 9.13 15.70
N GLY A 119 -17.68 9.66 14.59
CA GLY A 119 -17.29 11.05 14.45
C GLY A 119 -15.81 11.24 14.12
N ILE A 120 -15.34 12.47 14.29
CA ILE A 120 -13.98 12.85 13.94
C ILE A 120 -13.07 12.68 15.15
N TRP A 121 -12.18 11.69 15.03
CA TRP A 121 -11.06 11.48 15.93
C TRP A 121 -9.87 12.30 15.47
N ARG A 122 -9.04 12.75 16.42
CA ARG A 122 -7.80 13.46 16.12
C ARG A 122 -6.62 12.74 16.75
N ILE A 123 -5.61 12.48 15.94
CA ILE A 123 -4.31 11.97 16.38
C ILE A 123 -3.36 13.16 16.29
N VAL A 124 -2.84 13.58 17.43
CA VAL A 124 -1.94 14.73 17.52
C VAL A 124 -0.53 14.21 17.72
N LEU A 125 0.36 14.58 16.80
CA LEU A 125 1.79 14.30 16.87
C LEU A 125 2.48 15.59 17.30
N SER A 126 2.98 15.63 18.53
CA SER A 126 3.70 16.79 19.07
C SER A 126 5.20 16.57 18.92
N ALA A 127 5.91 17.58 18.41
CA ALA A 127 7.35 17.50 18.17
C ALA A 127 8.14 17.45 19.49
N GLY A 128 8.97 16.42 19.66
CA GLY A 128 10.08 16.43 20.61
C GLY A 128 11.38 16.82 19.90
N LYS A 129 12.32 15.88 19.83
CA LYS A 129 13.55 16.03 19.03
C LYS A 129 13.32 15.55 17.60
N ILE A 130 13.28 16.47 16.64
CA ILE A 130 13.04 16.15 15.23
C ILE A 130 14.32 16.33 14.40
N VAL A 131 14.63 15.33 13.58
CA VAL A 131 15.70 15.29 12.57
C VAL A 131 15.10 15.31 11.17
N THR A 132 14.24 14.35 10.83
CA THR A 132 13.57 14.30 9.51
C THR A 132 12.15 14.82 9.61
N GLY A 133 11.40 14.39 10.62
CA GLY A 133 10.01 14.74 10.86
C GLY A 133 9.01 14.00 9.97
N GLN A 134 9.47 13.15 9.05
CA GLN A 134 8.58 12.42 8.14
C GLN A 134 7.81 11.35 8.90
N TYR A 135 6.50 11.31 8.69
CA TYR A 135 5.65 10.25 9.19
C TYR A 135 4.71 9.75 8.09
N GLU A 136 4.35 8.48 8.19
CA GLU A 136 3.34 7.86 7.36
C GLU A 136 2.38 7.10 8.28
N MET A 137 1.10 7.11 7.96
CA MET A 137 0.06 6.51 8.78
C MET A 137 -0.92 5.69 7.94
N TRP A 138 -1.07 4.42 8.27
CA TRP A 138 -1.97 3.49 7.58
C TRP A 138 -3.07 2.97 8.50
N LEU A 139 -4.25 2.83 7.93
CA LEU A 139 -5.33 2.00 8.42
C LEU A 139 -5.24 0.59 7.78
N PRO A 140 -5.96 -0.40 8.34
CA PRO A 140 -6.25 -1.66 7.66
C PRO A 140 -6.85 -1.43 6.27
N SER A 141 -6.81 -2.48 5.45
CA SER A 141 -7.49 -2.50 4.15
C SER A 141 -8.96 -2.08 4.24
N ASP A 142 -9.43 -1.38 3.20
CA ASP A 142 -10.79 -0.85 3.11
C ASP A 142 -11.89 -1.90 3.36
N ASN A 143 -11.62 -3.17 3.03
CA ASN A 143 -12.59 -4.27 3.18
C ASN A 143 -13.00 -4.59 4.63
N VAL A 144 -12.24 -4.13 5.62
CA VAL A 144 -12.58 -4.25 7.06
C VAL A 144 -13.01 -2.91 7.67
N LEU A 145 -13.03 -1.85 6.87
CA LEU A 145 -13.51 -0.54 7.28
C LEU A 145 -14.94 -0.33 6.78
N ASN A 146 -15.75 0.35 7.58
CA ASN A 146 -17.05 0.79 7.10
C ASN A 146 -16.90 1.94 6.11
N ARG A 147 -17.78 1.98 5.10
CA ARG A 147 -17.75 3.01 4.06
C ARG A 147 -17.71 4.41 4.67
N GLY A 148 -16.66 5.17 4.33
CA GLY A 148 -16.42 6.54 4.80
C GLY A 148 -15.61 6.64 6.09
N THR A 149 -15.21 5.52 6.68
CA THR A 149 -14.19 5.46 7.73
C THR A 149 -12.83 5.61 7.05
N GLY A 150 -12.06 6.62 7.41
CA GLY A 150 -10.79 6.94 6.74
C GLY A 150 -10.23 8.29 7.16
N PHE A 151 -9.01 8.59 6.71
CA PHE A 151 -8.43 9.91 6.94
C PHE A 151 -9.20 10.99 6.18
N LEU A 152 -9.43 12.14 6.80
CA LEU A 152 -10.09 13.27 6.12
C LEU A 152 -9.20 13.95 5.08
N PHE A 153 -7.88 13.85 5.27
CA PHE A 153 -6.86 14.36 4.36
C PHE A 153 -5.90 13.23 3.99
N PRO A 154 -6.34 12.28 3.14
CA PRO A 154 -5.51 11.16 2.75
C PRO A 154 -4.43 11.60 1.75
N THR A 155 -3.35 10.83 1.70
CA THR A 155 -2.32 10.93 0.68
C THR A 155 -2.44 9.71 -0.23
N ASP A 156 -2.50 9.93 -1.54
CA ASP A 156 -2.72 8.88 -2.53
C ASP A 156 -1.43 8.15 -2.96
N ALA A 157 -0.26 8.72 -2.67
CA ALA A 157 1.05 8.08 -2.79
C ALA A 157 1.30 7.04 -1.68
N THR A 158 2.22 6.11 -1.92
CA THR A 158 2.65 5.06 -0.96
C THR A 158 1.50 4.16 -0.49
N THR A 159 0.56 3.88 -1.39
CA THR A 159 -0.64 3.03 -1.14
C THR A 159 -0.45 1.59 -1.61
N LEU A 160 0.78 1.21 -1.95
CA LEU A 160 1.17 -0.18 -2.25
C LEU A 160 0.88 -1.10 -1.06
N THR A 161 0.12 -2.17 -1.27
CA THR A 161 -0.04 -3.19 -0.24
C THR A 161 1.22 -4.05 -0.15
N ILE A 162 1.63 -4.40 1.06
CA ILE A 162 2.70 -5.39 1.28
C ILE A 162 2.15 -6.76 0.85
N PRO A 163 2.90 -7.59 0.09
CA PRO A 163 4.32 -7.50 -0.24
C PRO A 163 4.66 -6.93 -1.63
N SER A 164 3.76 -6.15 -2.27
CA SER A 164 4.01 -5.56 -3.59
C SER A 164 5.14 -4.52 -3.59
N SER A 165 5.51 -3.98 -2.44
CA SER A 165 6.68 -3.10 -2.27
C SER A 165 8.03 -3.83 -2.36
N ALA A 166 8.05 -5.17 -2.42
CA ALA A 166 9.27 -5.94 -2.49
C ALA A 166 10.05 -5.67 -3.80
N SER A 167 11.33 -5.30 -3.65
CA SER A 167 12.20 -4.93 -4.78
C SER A 167 12.27 -5.99 -5.87
N ARG A 168 12.28 -7.27 -5.48
CA ARG A 168 12.44 -8.41 -6.41
C ARG A 168 11.13 -8.94 -7.01
N ALA A 169 9.98 -8.53 -6.50
CA ALA A 169 8.70 -8.91 -7.10
C ALA A 169 8.41 -8.03 -8.33
N ILE A 170 7.61 -8.53 -9.25
CA ILE A 170 6.98 -7.74 -10.31
C ILE A 170 5.67 -7.21 -9.76
N SER A 171 5.60 -5.91 -9.50
CA SER A 171 4.41 -5.27 -8.93
C SER A 171 3.50 -4.80 -10.04
N VAL A 172 2.23 -5.17 -9.96
CA VAL A 172 1.26 -5.03 -11.05
C VAL A 172 0.13 -4.12 -10.61
N GLY A 173 0.05 -2.94 -11.21
CA GLY A 173 -1.11 -2.06 -11.07
C GLY A 173 -2.21 -2.40 -12.09
N ALA A 174 -3.34 -1.72 -11.97
CA ALA A 174 -4.50 -1.94 -12.83
C ALA A 174 -4.83 -0.71 -13.70
N TYR A 175 -5.36 -0.98 -14.89
CA TYR A 175 -5.97 0.03 -15.75
C TYR A 175 -7.26 -0.52 -16.39
N ASP A 176 -8.13 0.36 -16.88
CA ASP A 176 -9.33 -0.01 -17.63
C ASP A 176 -8.98 -0.21 -19.12
N ALA A 177 -9.13 -1.43 -19.62
CA ALA A 177 -8.79 -1.75 -21.00
C ALA A 177 -9.70 -1.11 -22.06
N ARG A 178 -10.88 -0.61 -21.67
CA ARG A 178 -11.84 0.04 -22.57
C ARG A 178 -11.47 1.49 -22.85
N THR A 179 -10.90 2.17 -21.85
CA THR A 179 -10.58 3.60 -21.89
C THR A 179 -9.07 3.87 -21.87
N PHE A 180 -8.27 2.87 -21.52
CA PHE A 180 -6.84 2.99 -21.19
C PHE A 180 -6.55 3.92 -20.00
N ALA A 181 -7.57 4.26 -19.20
CA ALA A 181 -7.39 5.06 -18.00
C ALA A 181 -6.79 4.22 -16.87
N TYR A 182 -5.91 4.84 -16.08
CA TYR A 182 -5.45 4.25 -14.82
C TYR A 182 -6.64 3.94 -13.90
N ALA A 183 -6.60 2.81 -13.19
CA ALA A 183 -7.65 2.46 -12.26
C ALA A 183 -7.44 3.22 -10.94
N ASP A 184 -8.41 4.03 -10.54
CA ASP A 184 -8.35 4.90 -9.36
C ASP A 184 -7.98 4.19 -8.06
N PHE A 185 -8.45 2.95 -7.87
CA PHE A 185 -8.15 2.12 -6.71
C PHE A 185 -6.72 1.55 -6.71
N SER A 186 -6.04 1.48 -7.86
CA SER A 186 -4.76 0.77 -8.00
C SER A 186 -3.71 1.40 -7.09
N GLY A 187 -3.06 0.60 -6.24
CA GLY A 187 -2.04 1.08 -5.31
C GLY A 187 -0.88 1.76 -6.03
N ARG A 188 -0.43 2.88 -5.47
CA ARG A 188 0.58 3.79 -6.04
C ARG A 188 1.85 3.78 -5.21
N GLY A 189 2.99 3.87 -5.88
CA GLY A 189 4.28 4.08 -5.24
C GLY A 189 4.45 5.50 -4.69
N PHE A 190 5.67 5.89 -4.32
CA PHE A 190 6.90 5.10 -4.29
C PHE A 190 6.92 4.10 -3.12
N THR A 191 7.95 3.26 -3.01
CA THR A 191 8.16 2.51 -1.75
C THR A 191 8.64 3.45 -0.64
N ARG A 192 8.03 3.36 0.55
CA ARG A 192 8.32 4.22 1.71
C ARG A 192 9.82 4.41 2.01
N LEU A 193 10.56 3.30 2.10
CA LEU A 193 11.94 3.32 2.61
C LEU A 193 12.99 3.67 1.56
N THR A 194 12.84 3.16 0.35
CA THR A 194 13.90 3.25 -0.69
C THR A 194 13.52 4.16 -1.83
N ASN A 195 12.36 4.80 -1.76
CA ASN A 195 11.79 5.61 -2.83
C ASN A 195 11.84 4.89 -4.19
N MET A 196 11.60 3.57 -4.20
CA MET A 196 11.65 2.77 -5.41
C MET A 196 10.36 2.97 -6.20
N VAL A 197 10.50 3.19 -7.51
CA VAL A 197 9.34 3.27 -8.39
C VAL A 197 8.64 1.92 -8.42
N LYS A 198 7.36 1.93 -8.06
CA LYS A 198 6.41 0.83 -8.15
C LYS A 198 5.03 1.44 -8.49
N PRO A 199 4.15 0.73 -9.25
CA PRO A 199 4.33 -0.61 -9.81
C PRO A 199 5.46 -0.73 -10.83
N ASP A 200 5.82 -1.96 -11.21
CA ASP A 200 6.71 -2.17 -12.36
C ASP A 200 5.98 -1.91 -13.69
N LEU A 201 4.71 -2.30 -13.78
CA LEU A 201 3.85 -2.08 -14.95
C LEU A 201 2.39 -2.26 -14.56
N VAL A 202 1.48 -1.89 -15.47
CA VAL A 202 0.03 -2.08 -15.31
C VAL A 202 -0.54 -3.06 -16.32
N ALA A 203 -1.62 -3.73 -15.94
CA ALA A 203 -2.37 -4.64 -16.80
C ALA A 203 -3.88 -4.41 -16.67
N PRO A 204 -4.72 -4.92 -17.60
CA PRO A 204 -6.17 -4.81 -17.49
C PRO A 204 -6.69 -5.33 -16.15
N GLY A 205 -7.39 -4.49 -15.40
CA GLY A 205 -7.90 -4.85 -14.06
C GLY A 205 -9.30 -4.33 -13.75
N VAL A 206 -10.00 -3.76 -14.72
CA VAL A 206 -11.38 -3.25 -14.58
C VAL A 206 -12.31 -4.08 -15.46
N GLU A 207 -13.39 -4.58 -14.86
CA GLU A 207 -14.41 -5.41 -15.53
C GLU A 207 -13.83 -6.59 -16.33
N VAL A 208 -12.79 -7.24 -15.80
CA VAL A 208 -12.14 -8.38 -16.45
C VAL A 208 -13.07 -9.58 -16.40
N MET A 209 -13.43 -10.11 -17.56
CA MET A 209 -14.25 -11.31 -17.69
C MET A 209 -13.41 -12.57 -17.42
N THR A 210 -13.80 -13.35 -16.42
CA THR A 210 -13.09 -14.59 -16.04
C THR A 210 -14.06 -15.65 -15.54
N THR A 211 -13.57 -16.86 -15.36
CA THR A 211 -14.36 -18.00 -14.86
C THR A 211 -14.79 -17.79 -13.41
N THR A 212 -15.97 -18.30 -13.06
CA THR A 212 -16.52 -18.20 -11.71
C THR A 212 -16.93 -19.57 -11.15
N VAL A 213 -17.15 -19.62 -9.83
CA VAL A 213 -17.57 -20.83 -9.10
C VAL A 213 -18.91 -21.32 -9.63
N GLY A 214 -19.04 -22.63 -9.84
CA GLY A 214 -20.24 -23.24 -10.42
C GLY A 214 -20.29 -23.25 -11.96
N GLY A 215 -19.22 -22.75 -12.61
CA GLY A 215 -19.13 -22.65 -14.07
C GLY A 215 -19.56 -21.26 -14.59
N GLY A 216 -19.34 -21.02 -15.88
CA GLY A 216 -19.65 -19.74 -16.51
C GLY A 216 -18.58 -18.66 -16.29
N TYR A 217 -18.97 -17.42 -16.57
CA TYR A 217 -18.08 -16.26 -16.57
C TYR A 217 -18.73 -15.07 -15.85
N ALA A 218 -17.91 -14.27 -15.16
CA ALA A 218 -18.32 -13.02 -14.51
C ALA A 218 -17.22 -11.94 -14.63
N ALA A 219 -17.63 -10.67 -14.56
CA ALA A 219 -16.73 -9.53 -14.56
C ALA A 219 -16.26 -9.23 -13.13
N PHE A 220 -14.97 -8.98 -12.98
CA PHE A 220 -14.41 -8.52 -11.71
C PHE A 220 -13.41 -7.38 -11.91
N THR A 221 -13.25 -6.58 -10.86
CA THR A 221 -12.38 -5.40 -10.83
C THR A 221 -11.40 -5.51 -9.67
N GLY A 222 -10.13 -5.18 -9.91
CA GLY A 222 -9.07 -5.17 -8.91
C GLY A 222 -7.69 -5.48 -9.49
N THR A 223 -6.63 -5.08 -8.78
CA THR A 223 -5.25 -5.45 -9.14
C THR A 223 -5.02 -6.97 -9.07
N SER A 224 -5.84 -7.69 -8.30
CA SER A 224 -5.94 -9.15 -8.30
C SER A 224 -6.30 -9.74 -9.66
N PHE A 225 -6.99 -8.99 -10.53
CA PHE A 225 -7.35 -9.42 -11.90
C PHE A 225 -6.36 -8.91 -12.95
N ALA A 226 -5.59 -7.85 -12.65
CA ALA A 226 -4.47 -7.41 -13.47
C ALA A 226 -3.25 -8.35 -13.35
N THR A 227 -2.93 -8.80 -12.14
CA THR A 227 -1.74 -9.61 -11.84
C THR A 227 -1.62 -10.88 -12.70
N PRO A 228 -2.70 -11.67 -12.93
CA PRO A 228 -2.64 -12.88 -13.74
C PRO A 228 -2.21 -12.66 -15.20
N PHE A 229 -2.51 -11.50 -15.81
CA PHE A 229 -2.04 -11.17 -17.17
C PHE A 229 -0.51 -11.12 -17.23
N VAL A 230 0.10 -10.53 -16.20
CA VAL A 230 1.56 -10.41 -16.08
C VAL A 230 2.18 -11.78 -15.76
N THR A 231 1.55 -12.54 -14.87
CA THR A 231 1.96 -13.92 -14.56
C THR A 231 1.95 -14.82 -15.81
N GLY A 232 0.90 -14.76 -16.62
CA GLY A 232 0.81 -15.49 -17.89
C GLY A 232 1.89 -15.04 -18.89
N SER A 233 2.15 -13.74 -18.97
CA SER A 233 3.21 -13.19 -19.83
C SER A 233 4.61 -13.62 -19.39
N ALA A 234 4.85 -13.66 -18.07
CA ALA A 234 6.09 -14.20 -17.51
C ALA A 234 6.25 -15.69 -17.84
N ALA A 235 5.18 -16.48 -17.77
CA ALA A 235 5.21 -17.88 -18.16
C ALA A 235 5.56 -18.08 -19.64
N LEU A 236 5.01 -17.26 -20.55
CA LEU A 236 5.35 -17.31 -21.97
C LEU A 236 6.81 -16.92 -22.25
N LEU A 237 7.34 -15.91 -21.56
CA LEU A 237 8.76 -15.56 -21.61
C LEU A 237 9.63 -16.74 -21.12
N MET A 238 9.27 -17.35 -20.00
CA MET A 238 9.98 -18.49 -19.44
C MET A 238 9.90 -19.73 -20.35
N GLU A 239 8.78 -19.98 -21.02
CA GLU A 239 8.67 -21.03 -22.04
C GLU A 239 9.65 -20.75 -23.19
N TRP A 240 9.62 -19.54 -23.75
CA TRP A 240 10.51 -19.13 -24.83
C TRP A 240 11.98 -19.27 -24.44
N GLY A 241 12.37 -18.81 -23.25
CA GLY A 241 13.77 -18.86 -22.81
C GLY A 241 14.21 -20.26 -22.39
N ILE A 242 13.50 -20.84 -21.42
CA ILE A 242 13.95 -22.04 -20.70
C ILE A 242 13.56 -23.31 -21.45
N VAL A 243 12.32 -23.41 -21.93
CA VAL A 243 11.80 -24.64 -22.55
C VAL A 243 12.28 -24.77 -24.00
N ARG A 244 12.24 -23.67 -24.77
CA ARG A 244 12.70 -23.64 -26.16
C ARG A 244 14.20 -23.41 -26.32
N GLY A 245 14.93 -23.26 -25.20
CA GLY A 245 16.39 -23.21 -25.17
C GLY A 245 17.03 -21.89 -25.63
N ASN A 246 16.26 -20.81 -25.78
CA ASN A 246 16.80 -19.51 -26.21
C ASN A 246 17.58 -18.80 -25.08
N ASP A 247 17.17 -18.98 -23.83
CA ASP A 247 17.79 -18.37 -22.65
C ASP A 247 17.42 -19.13 -21.36
N PRO A 248 18.25 -20.10 -20.92
CA PRO A 248 17.99 -20.90 -19.71
C PRO A 248 17.89 -20.09 -18.40
N TYR A 249 18.30 -18.82 -18.41
CA TYR A 249 18.35 -17.95 -17.25
C TYR A 249 17.26 -16.85 -17.28
N LEU A 250 16.25 -17.00 -18.14
CA LEU A 250 15.14 -16.06 -18.25
C LEU A 250 14.11 -16.23 -17.12
N TYR A 251 14.46 -15.78 -15.91
CA TYR A 251 13.60 -15.76 -14.72
C TYR A 251 13.91 -14.55 -13.82
N GLY A 252 13.18 -14.38 -12.72
CA GLY A 252 13.37 -13.31 -11.73
C GLY A 252 13.46 -11.91 -12.34
N GLU A 253 14.49 -11.15 -11.93
CA GLU A 253 14.73 -9.79 -12.43
C GLU A 253 14.90 -9.72 -13.95
N LYS A 254 15.37 -10.79 -14.60
CA LYS A 254 15.55 -10.80 -16.05
C LYS A 254 14.20 -10.73 -16.76
N VAL A 255 13.22 -11.53 -16.32
CA VAL A 255 11.83 -11.46 -16.83
C VAL A 255 11.21 -10.10 -16.56
N LYS A 256 11.38 -9.56 -15.35
CA LYS A 256 10.93 -8.20 -15.02
C LYS A 256 11.51 -7.15 -15.96
N ALA A 257 12.80 -7.22 -16.25
CA ALA A 257 13.48 -6.27 -17.15
C ALA A 257 12.90 -6.33 -18.58
N TYR A 258 12.64 -7.52 -19.10
CA TYR A 258 12.02 -7.69 -20.42
C TYR A 258 10.58 -7.17 -20.47
N LEU A 259 9.78 -7.45 -19.44
CA LEU A 259 8.41 -6.95 -19.34
C LEU A 259 8.37 -5.42 -19.24
N ARG A 260 9.27 -4.81 -18.46
CA ARG A 260 9.42 -3.35 -18.37
C ARG A 260 9.85 -2.74 -19.70
N ARG A 261 10.80 -3.35 -20.40
CA ARG A 261 11.27 -2.88 -21.72
C ARG A 261 10.17 -2.95 -22.78
N GLY A 262 9.35 -4.00 -22.75
CA GLY A 262 8.25 -4.19 -23.68
C GLY A 262 6.98 -3.43 -23.32
N ALA A 263 6.93 -2.72 -22.19
CA ALA A 263 5.75 -2.00 -21.77
C ALA A 263 5.42 -0.83 -22.72
N LYS A 264 4.13 -0.62 -22.97
CA LYS A 264 3.61 0.46 -23.81
C LYS A 264 3.24 1.67 -22.96
N LYS A 265 3.36 2.87 -23.54
CA LYS A 265 2.85 4.08 -22.92
C LYS A 265 1.34 3.97 -22.67
N VAL A 266 0.90 4.49 -21.53
CA VAL A 266 -0.50 4.64 -21.13
C VAL A 266 -0.92 6.08 -21.47
N PRO A 267 -2.03 6.30 -22.19
CA PRO A 267 -2.56 7.64 -22.43
C PRO A 267 -2.78 8.43 -21.12
N GLY A 268 -2.48 9.73 -21.14
CA GLY A 268 -2.57 10.59 -19.95
C GLY A 268 -1.30 10.67 -19.11
N PHE A 269 -0.25 9.93 -19.48
CA PHE A 269 1.04 9.93 -18.79
C PHE A 269 2.19 10.24 -19.75
N ASP A 270 2.98 11.26 -19.41
CA ASP A 270 4.12 11.72 -20.23
C ASP A 270 5.48 11.28 -19.67
N GLU A 271 5.58 11.04 -18.37
CA GLU A 271 6.81 10.68 -17.68
C GLU A 271 6.84 9.21 -17.27
N TYR A 272 7.98 8.55 -17.53
CA TYR A 272 8.20 7.15 -17.17
C TYR A 272 9.63 6.92 -16.67
N PRO A 273 9.82 6.03 -15.69
CA PRO A 273 8.77 5.38 -14.92
C PRO A 273 8.12 6.34 -13.91
N ASN A 274 6.88 6.09 -13.50
CA ASN A 274 6.18 6.86 -12.46
C ASN A 274 5.49 5.93 -11.44
N GLU A 275 4.96 6.51 -10.37
CA GLU A 275 4.34 5.84 -9.23
C GLU A 275 2.96 5.23 -9.50
N GLU A 276 2.31 5.57 -10.60
CA GLU A 276 0.97 5.06 -10.94
C GLU A 276 1.06 3.90 -11.92
N VAL A 277 1.67 4.12 -13.09
CA VAL A 277 1.72 3.14 -14.19
C VAL A 277 3.07 2.44 -14.33
N GLY A 278 4.06 2.79 -13.50
CA GLY A 278 5.39 2.18 -13.57
C GLY A 278 6.05 2.44 -14.91
N TYR A 279 6.46 1.37 -15.59
CA TYR A 279 7.05 1.43 -16.93
C TYR A 279 6.00 1.41 -18.05
N GLY A 280 4.71 1.33 -17.72
CA GLY A 280 3.60 1.39 -18.68
C GLY A 280 2.72 0.14 -18.69
N ALA A 281 1.88 0.02 -19.71
CA ALA A 281 0.98 -1.10 -19.90
C ALA A 281 1.71 -2.34 -20.44
N LEU A 282 1.40 -3.51 -19.88
CA LEU A 282 1.90 -4.81 -20.32
C LEU A 282 1.77 -4.99 -21.85
N CYS A 283 2.86 -5.35 -22.52
CA CYS A 283 2.81 -5.88 -23.88
C CYS A 283 3.76 -7.06 -24.05
N THR A 284 3.19 -8.27 -23.98
CA THR A 284 3.94 -9.54 -24.06
C THR A 284 4.73 -9.66 -25.36
N ALA A 285 4.12 -9.29 -26.49
CA ALA A 285 4.76 -9.39 -27.81
C ALA A 285 6.03 -8.53 -27.92
N GLN A 286 6.04 -7.33 -27.32
CA GLN A 286 7.21 -6.45 -27.30
C GLN A 286 8.23 -6.83 -26.22
N SER A 287 7.83 -7.67 -25.27
CA SER A 287 8.70 -8.15 -24.18
C SER A 287 9.53 -9.36 -24.58
N ILE A 288 9.05 -10.18 -25.53
CA ILE A 288 9.78 -11.34 -26.04
C ILE A 288 10.97 -10.86 -26.89
N PRO A 289 12.20 -11.33 -26.63
CA PRO A 289 13.36 -10.95 -27.42
C PRO A 289 13.19 -11.36 -28.88
N GLN A 290 13.51 -10.45 -29.80
CA GLN A 290 13.62 -10.77 -31.23
C GLN A 290 14.97 -11.44 -31.48
N ILE A 291 14.96 -12.57 -32.18
CA ILE A 291 16.14 -13.34 -32.61
C ILE A 291 16.40 -13.01 -34.08
#